data_AF-C2ET26-F1
#
_entry.id   AF-C2ET26-F1
#
_cell.length_a   1.000
_cell.length_b   1.000
_cell.length_c   1.000
_cell.angle_alpha   90.00
_cell.angle_beta   90.00
_cell.angle_gamma   90.00
#
_symmetry.space_group_name_H-M   'P 1'
#
loop_
_entity.id
_entity.type
_entity.pdbx_description
1 polymer ?
#
loop_
_entity_poly.entity_id
_entity_poly.type
_entity_poly.pdbx_seq_one_letter_code
_entity_poly.pdbx_strand_id
1 'polypeptide(L)' 'MRHAEALTFGLNCALGPDELRQYVQELSRIAECYVTAHPNAGLPNAFGEYDLDADTMAKQIREWAQAGFLNIVGG' A
#
# COMPACT_ATOMS: atom_id res chain seq x y z
N MET A 1 0.44 -18.34 -6.28
CA MET A 1 1.72 -17.92 -6.89
C MET A 1 2.25 -18.94 -7.90
N ARG A 2 2.28 -20.23 -7.54
CA ARG A 2 2.92 -21.33 -8.29
C ARG A 2 2.41 -21.63 -9.72
N HIS A 3 1.30 -21.04 -10.16
CA HIS A 3 0.77 -21.24 -11.51
C HIS A 3 0.83 -19.99 -12.40
N ALA A 4 1.04 -18.81 -11.83
CA ALA A 4 0.94 -17.54 -12.55
C ALA A 4 2.30 -16.90 -12.83
N GLU A 5 3.38 -17.36 -12.19
CA GLU A 5 4.74 -16.78 -12.29
C GLU A 5 4.72 -15.23 -12.20
N ALA A 6 3.87 -14.70 -11.31
CA ALA A 6 3.62 -13.27 -11.22
C ALA A 6 4.85 -12.53 -10.69
N LEU A 7 5.27 -11.48 -11.41
CA LEU A 7 6.37 -10.60 -10.98
C LEU A 7 6.04 -9.90 -9.65
N THR A 8 4.78 -9.49 -9.49
CA THR A 8 4.32 -8.76 -8.31
C THR A 8 2.93 -9.18 -7.87
N PHE A 9 2.68 -9.13 -6.56
CA PHE A 9 1.32 -9.03 -6.00
C PHE A 9 1.16 -7.69 -5.29
N GLY A 10 -0.06 -7.16 -5.25
CA GLY A 10 -0.26 -5.87 -4.61
C GLY A 10 -1.69 -5.54 -4.30
N LEU A 11 -1.84 -4.44 -3.58
CA LEU A 11 -3.11 -3.87 -3.16
C LEU A 11 -3.24 -2.46 -3.73
N ASN A 12 -4.43 -2.12 -4.21
CA ASN A 12 -4.73 -0.78 -4.71
C ASN A 12 -6.10 -0.33 -4.24
N CYS A 13 -6.26 0.99 -4.03
CA CYS A 13 -7.53 1.64 -3.69
C CYS A 13 -8.12 1.20 -2.33
N ALA A 14 -9.39 1.53 -2.11
CA ALA A 14 -10.26 1.30 -0.95
C ALA A 14 -9.83 1.95 0.37
N LEU A 15 -8.55 1.96 0.69
CA LEU A 15 -8.02 2.36 2.00
C LEU A 15 -6.89 3.38 1.89
N GLY A 16 -6.73 4.17 2.95
CA GLY A 16 -5.56 5.01 3.15
C GLY A 16 -4.34 4.22 3.62
N PRO A 17 -3.17 4.87 3.69
CA PRO A 17 -1.92 4.25 4.14
C PRO A 17 -1.91 3.85 5.63
N ASP A 18 -2.81 4.34 6.47
CA ASP A 18 -2.86 3.86 7.87
C ASP A 18 -3.58 2.51 7.94
N GLU A 19 -4.77 2.44 7.33
CA GLU A 19 -5.63 1.26 7.36
C GLU A 19 -5.04 0.13 6.50
N LEU A 20 -4.43 0.46 5.36
CA LEU A 20 -3.89 -0.52 4.43
C LEU A 20 -2.62 -1.20 4.97
N ARG A 21 -1.91 -0.57 5.92
CA ARG A 21 -0.59 -1.01 6.42
C ARG A 21 -0.56 -2.48 6.82
N GLN A 22 -1.52 -2.91 7.63
CA GLN A 22 -1.57 -4.28 8.15
C GLN A 22 -1.69 -5.32 7.03
N TYR A 23 -2.41 -5.00 5.95
CA TYR A 23 -2.61 -5.89 4.81
C TYR A 23 -1.36 -5.96 3.94
N VAL A 24 -0.66 -4.84 3.74
CA VAL A 24 0.64 -4.83 3.04
C VAL A 24 1.66 -5.66 3.80
N GLN A 25 1.72 -5.51 5.13
CA GLN A 25 2.60 -6.30 6.00
C GLN A 25 2.28 -7.80 5.92
N GLU A 26 1.01 -8.20 6.00
CA GLU A 26 0.66 -9.62 5.87
C GLU A 26 0.94 -10.16 4.47
N LEU A 27 0.67 -9.37 3.43
CA LEU A 27 0.99 -9.73 2.05
C LEU A 27 2.51 -9.92 1.88
N SER A 28 3.33 -9.02 2.42
CA SER A 28 4.80 -9.12 2.34
C SER A 28 5.35 -10.34 3.06
N ARG A 29 4.67 -10.81 4.10
CA ARG A 29 5.06 -12.03 4.82
C ARG A 29 4.80 -13.31 4.01
N ILE A 30 3.74 -13.32 3.20
CA ILE A 30 3.31 -14.53 2.46
C ILE A 30 3.71 -14.51 0.98
N ALA A 31 4.09 -13.35 0.44
CA ALA A 31 4.43 -13.21 -0.96
C ALA A 31 5.78 -13.84 -1.29
N GLU A 32 5.80 -14.72 -2.28
CA GLU A 32 7.00 -15.31 -2.88
C GLU A 32 7.60 -14.42 -4.00
N CYS A 33 7.01 -13.25 -4.26
CA CYS A 33 7.47 -12.27 -5.24
C CYS A 33 7.32 -10.83 -4.70
N TYR A 34 7.61 -9.83 -5.53
CA TYR A 34 7.61 -8.43 -5.10
C TYR A 34 6.21 -7.94 -4.69
N VAL A 35 6.16 -7.07 -3.69
CA VAL A 35 4.93 -6.46 -3.21
C VAL A 35 4.78 -5.04 -3.74
N THR A 36 3.58 -4.71 -4.21
CA THR A 36 3.21 -3.35 -4.63
C THR A 36 2.02 -2.83 -3.84
N ALA A 37 1.98 -1.52 -3.62
CA ALA A 37 0.86 -0.86 -2.96
C ALA A 37 0.53 0.48 -3.62
N HIS A 38 -0.76 0.75 -3.83
CA HIS A 38 -1.26 2.04 -4.32
C HIS A 38 -2.44 2.49 -3.43
N PRO A 39 -2.17 2.97 -2.20
CA PRO A 39 -3.19 3.45 -1.29
C PRO A 39 -3.83 4.75 -1.78
N ASN A 40 -5.04 5.01 -1.32
CA ASN A 40 -5.65 6.33 -1.50
C ASN A 40 -5.02 7.34 -0.53
N ALA A 41 -5.22 8.63 -0.78
CA ALA A 41 -4.90 9.70 0.17
C ALA A 41 -5.93 9.74 1.33
N GLY A 42 -6.05 8.64 2.07
CA GLY A 42 -7.09 8.44 3.10
C GLY A 42 -8.40 7.91 2.54
N LEU A 43 -9.43 7.88 3.39
CA LEU A 43 -10.81 7.61 2.97
C LEU A 43 -11.43 8.88 2.38
N PRO A 44 -12.34 8.77 1.40
CA PRO A 44 -13.05 9.93 0.89
C PRO A 44 -13.93 10.54 1.99
N ASN A 45 -13.93 11.87 2.08
CA ASN A 45 -14.81 12.59 2.98
C ASN A 45 -16.26 12.64 2.45
N ALA A 46 -17.17 13.32 3.18
CA ALA A 46 -18.58 13.42 2.79
C ALA A 46 -18.83 14.13 1.44
N PHE A 47 -17.82 14.84 0.91
CA PHE A 47 -17.83 15.50 -0.39
C PHE A 47 -17.14 14.68 -1.49
N GLY A 48 -16.58 13.51 -1.16
CA GLY A 48 -15.84 12.66 -2.09
C GLY A 48 -14.39 13.08 -2.30
N GLU A 49 -13.87 14.00 -1.49
CA GLU A 49 -12.49 14.49 -1.56
C GLU A 49 -11.58 13.69 -0.62
N TYR A 50 -10.27 13.81 -0.83
CA TYR A 50 -9.25 13.15 -0.03
C TYR A 50 -8.43 14.19 0.73
N ASP A 51 -8.53 14.15 2.06
CA ASP A 51 -7.97 15.18 2.95
C ASP A 51 -6.54 14.86 3.43
N LEU A 52 -6.01 13.67 3.14
CA LEU A 52 -4.65 13.31 3.53
C LEU A 52 -3.63 14.06 2.67
N ASP A 53 -2.77 14.85 3.31
CA ASP A 53 -1.74 15.59 2.61
C ASP A 53 -0.54 14.70 2.20
N ALA A 54 0.23 15.21 1.24
CA ALA A 54 1.36 14.50 0.66
C ALA A 54 2.48 14.19 1.67
N ASP A 55 2.75 15.08 2.64
CA ASP A 55 3.82 14.87 3.62
C ASP A 55 3.46 13.77 4.61
N THR A 56 2.20 13.75 5.08
CA THR A 56 1.68 12.70 5.94
C THR A 56 1.67 11.35 5.22
N MET A 57 1.20 11.31 3.96
CA MET A 57 1.24 10.10 3.15
C MET A 57 2.69 9.61 2.95
N ALA A 58 3.60 10.49 2.55
CA ALA A 58 5.02 10.13 2.36
C ALA A 58 5.66 9.60 3.65
N LYS A 59 5.31 10.15 4.82
CA LYS A 59 5.81 9.67 6.12
C LYS A 59 5.35 8.23 6.41
N GLN A 60 4.09 7.92 6.15
CA GLN A 60 3.55 6.57 6.37
C GLN A 60 4.12 5.56 5.36
N ILE A 61 4.18 5.92 4.07
CA ILE A 61 4.79 5.08 3.03
C ILE A 61 6.28 4.82 3.31
N ARG A 62 7.01 5.81 3.83
CA ARG A 62 8.42 5.65 4.22
C ARG A 62 8.58 4.56 5.27
N GLU A 63 7.68 4.46 6.23
CA GLU A 63 7.72 3.40 7.25
C GLU A 63 7.55 2.03 6.62
N TRP A 64 6.61 1.85 5.68
CA TRP A 64 6.44 0.60 4.94
C TRP A 64 7.71 0.18 4.20
N ALA A 65 8.34 1.13 3.51
CA ALA A 65 9.58 0.90 2.77
C ALA A 65 10.74 0.53 3.70
N GLN A 66 10.89 1.23 4.83
CA GLN A 66 11.92 0.94 5.83
C GLN A 66 11.71 -0.42 6.51
N ALA A 67 10.46 -0.82 6.72
CA ALA A 67 10.10 -2.14 7.25
C ALA A 67 10.23 -3.27 6.20
N GLY A 68 10.47 -2.93 4.93
CA GLY A 68 10.61 -3.91 3.85
C GLY A 68 9.29 -4.52 3.38
N PHE A 69 8.16 -3.86 3.59
CA PHE A 69 6.84 -4.41 3.24
C PHE A 69 6.50 -4.31 1.75
N LEU A 70 7.17 -3.43 1.00
CA LEU A 70 6.88 -3.19 -0.40
C LEU A 70 8.14 -2.94 -1.23
N ASN A 71 8.01 -3.11 -2.53
CA ASN A 71 9.06 -2.90 -3.54
C ASN A 71 8.71 -1.76 -4.51
N ILE A 72 7.42 -1.56 -4.80
CA ILE A 72 6.93 -0.48 -5.67
C ILE A 72 5.73 0.18 -4.98
N VAL A 73 5.65 1.50 -5.04
CA VAL A 73 4.55 2.29 -4.50
C VAL A 73 4.14 3.40 -5.46
N GLY A 74 2.85 3.71 -5.48
CA GLY A 74 2.27 4.84 -6.20
C GLY A 74 0.91 5.20 -5.59
N GLY A 75 0.08 5.91 -6.36
CA GLY A 75 -1.20 6.46 -5.87
C GLY A 75 -1.13 7.98 -5.80
#